data_AF-A0A609WJF1-F1
#
_entry.id   AF-A0A609WJF1-F1
#
_cell.length_a   1.000
_cell.length_b   1.000
_cell.length_c   1.000
_cell.angle_alpha   90.00
_cell.angle_beta   90.00
_cell.angle_gamma   90.00
#
_symmetry.space_group_name_H-M   'P 1'
#
loop_
_entity.id
_entity.type
_entity.pdbx_description
1 polymer ?
#
loop_
_entity_poly.entity_id
_entity_poly.type
_entity_poly.pdbx_seq_one_letter_code
_entity_poly.pdbx_strand_id
1 'polypeptide(L)'
;MKYQIVGGAGLHRSETKTVDMMVKQLPDSWFGYAGLVVTDSQGSMEIDTLIITADRLLLVELKEWNGNITYEGGKWLQNGKPRGKSPYQIKREHALRLKDL
;
A
#
# COMPACT_ATOMS: atom_id res chain seq x y z
N MET A 1 10.82 -10.67 6.30
CA MET A 1 10.87 -10.02 4.96
C MET A 1 11.97 -8.95 4.89
N LYS A 2 12.61 -8.69 3.73
CA LYS A 2 13.48 -7.50 3.52
C LYS A 2 12.74 -6.38 2.78
N TYR A 3 13.21 -5.13 2.87
CA TYR A 3 12.62 -4.04 2.10
C TYR A 3 13.61 -2.94 1.73
N GLN A 4 13.23 -2.12 0.75
CA GLN A 4 13.96 -0.93 0.32
C GLN A 4 13.02 0.28 0.23
N ILE A 5 13.50 1.44 0.70
CA ILE A 5 12.83 2.73 0.51
C ILE A 5 13.30 3.30 -0.83
N VAL A 6 12.35 3.65 -1.70
CA VAL A 6 12.63 4.15 -3.06
C VAL A 6 12.13 5.57 -3.30
N GLY A 7 11.26 6.10 -2.43
CA GLY A 7 10.72 7.46 -2.55
C GLY A 7 11.74 8.55 -2.21
N GLY A 8 11.88 9.54 -3.09
CA GLY A 8 12.86 10.63 -2.94
C GLY A 8 12.62 11.58 -1.77
N ALA A 9 11.40 11.65 -1.22
CA ALA A 9 11.07 12.45 -0.04
C ALA A 9 11.23 11.71 1.30
N GLY A 10 11.59 10.41 1.26
CA GLY A 10 11.53 9.50 2.41
C GLY A 10 10.09 9.07 2.75
N LEU A 11 9.94 7.98 3.51
CA LEU A 11 8.63 7.58 4.05
C LEU A 11 8.28 8.44 5.26
N HIS A 12 6.98 8.71 5.43
CA HIS A 12 6.47 9.29 6.65
C HIS A 12 6.75 8.34 7.83
N ARG A 13 7.05 8.87 9.03
CA ARG A 13 7.49 8.03 10.18
C ARG A 13 6.49 6.91 10.52
N SER A 14 5.20 7.18 10.35
CA SER A 14 4.13 6.21 10.60
C SER A 14 4.12 5.07 9.59
N GLU A 15 4.54 5.32 8.35
CA GLU A 15 4.71 4.31 7.32
C GLU A 15 5.93 3.44 7.64
N THR A 16 7.06 4.04 8.03
CA THR A 16 8.27 3.30 8.43
C THR A 16 7.98 2.32 9.58
N LYS A 17 7.29 2.76 10.63
CA LYS A 17 6.89 1.88 11.75
C LYS A 17 6.03 0.70 11.29
N THR A 18 5.12 0.95 10.36
CA THR A 18 4.22 -0.08 9.84
C THR A 18 4.96 -1.08 8.97
N VAL A 19 5.85 -0.61 8.10
CA VAL A 19 6.72 -1.46 7.26
C VAL A 19 7.68 -2.28 8.14
N ASP A 20 8.25 -1.70 9.20
CA ASP A 20 9.08 -2.43 10.16
C ASP A 20 8.33 -3.57 10.85
N MET A 21 7.05 -3.36 11.18
CA MET A 21 6.21 -4.40 11.75
C MET A 21 5.94 -5.51 10.72
N MET A 22 5.65 -5.14 9.46
CA MET A 22 5.47 -6.10 8.36
C MET A 22 6.74 -6.92 8.14
N VAL A 23 7.91 -6.30 8.14
CA VAL A 23 9.22 -6.95 8.01
C VAL A 23 9.42 -8.07 9.02
N LYS A 24 8.99 -7.85 10.28
CA LYS A 24 9.11 -8.80 11.38
C LYS A 24 8.09 -9.94 11.34
N GLN A 25 6.92 -9.72 10.75
CA GLN A 25 5.81 -10.68 10.80
C GLN A 25 5.60 -11.44 9.48
N LEU A 26 6.10 -10.92 8.37
CA LEU A 26 5.94 -11.53 7.05
C LEU A 26 7.13 -12.42 6.68
N PRO A 27 6.92 -13.46 5.84
CA PRO A 27 7.96 -14.42 5.46
C PRO A 27 9.25 -13.76 4.97
N ASP A 28 10.39 -14.34 5.32
CA ASP A 28 11.70 -13.82 4.92
C ASP A 28 11.99 -13.93 3.43
N SER A 29 11.27 -14.81 2.72
CA SER A 29 11.33 -14.93 1.27
C SER A 29 10.64 -13.76 0.54
N TRP A 30 9.83 -12.96 1.24
CA TRP A 30 9.14 -11.83 0.63
C TRP A 30 10.07 -10.61 0.61
N PHE A 31 9.78 -9.67 -0.29
CA PHE A 31 10.49 -8.40 -0.42
C PHE A 31 9.53 -7.22 -0.55
N GLY A 32 9.84 -6.08 0.08
CA GLY A 32 9.03 -4.86 0.00
C GLY A 32 9.76 -3.68 -0.66
N TYR A 33 9.06 -2.91 -1.50
CA TYR A 33 9.46 -1.55 -1.85
C TYR A 33 8.51 -0.57 -1.18
N ALA A 34 9.05 0.42 -0.47
CA ALA A 34 8.25 1.39 0.27
C ALA A 34 8.42 2.80 -0.33
N GLY A 35 7.32 3.54 -0.44
CA GLY A 35 7.26 4.86 -1.09
C GLY A 35 7.53 4.81 -2.59
N LEU A 36 6.96 3.83 -3.30
CA LEU A 36 7.18 3.63 -4.73
C LEU A 36 6.30 4.58 -5.55
N VAL A 37 6.92 5.28 -6.51
CA VAL A 37 6.22 6.06 -7.54
C VAL A 37 6.53 5.42 -8.89
N VAL A 38 5.48 5.07 -9.63
CA VAL A 38 5.57 4.53 -10.98
C VAL A 38 4.82 5.44 -11.94
N THR A 39 5.36 5.69 -13.13
CA THR A 39 4.73 6.59 -14.11
C THR A 39 4.54 5.85 -15.43
N ASP A 40 3.34 5.96 -16.01
CA ASP A 40 3.01 5.49 -17.35
C ASP A 40 2.44 6.66 -18.19
N SER A 41 1.87 6.37 -19.36
CA SER A 41 1.23 7.36 -20.23
C SER A 41 -0.02 8.03 -19.64
N GLN A 42 -0.62 7.44 -18.60
CA GLN A 42 -1.79 7.96 -17.88
C GLN A 42 -1.39 8.78 -16.64
N GLY A 43 -0.10 8.85 -16.30
CA GLY A 43 0.45 9.67 -15.22
C GLY A 43 1.11 8.86 -14.11
N SER A 44 1.29 9.48 -12.94
CA SER A 44 1.93 8.83 -11.79
C SER A 44 0.98 7.96 -10.98
N MET A 45 1.53 6.92 -10.38
CA MET A 45 0.92 5.99 -9.44
C MET A 45 1.77 5.97 -8.18
N GLU A 46 1.18 6.42 -7.07
CA GLU A 46 1.81 6.30 -5.76
C GLU A 46 1.41 4.98 -5.10
N ILE A 47 2.38 4.30 -4.52
CA ILE A 47 2.23 3.01 -3.84
C ILE A 47 3.02 3.06 -2.54
N ASP A 48 2.32 3.12 -1.41
CA ASP A 48 2.94 3.19 -0.09
C ASP A 48 3.87 2.00 0.16
N THR A 49 3.41 0.78 -0.18
CA THR A 49 4.25 -0.41 -0.16
C THR A 49 3.86 -1.40 -1.26
N LEU A 50 4.81 -1.77 -2.12
CA LEU A 50 4.70 -2.90 -3.04
C LEU A 50 5.38 -4.11 -2.40
N ILE A 51 4.64 -5.20 -2.20
CA ILE A 51 5.18 -6.44 -1.64
C ILE A 51 5.26 -7.50 -2.75
N ILE A 52 6.44 -8.08 -2.89
CA ILE A 52 6.73 -9.22 -3.75
C ILE A 52 6.65 -10.48 -2.88
N THR A 53 5.69 -11.35 -3.20
CA THR A 53 5.54 -12.66 -2.58
C THR A 53 6.10 -13.75 -3.51
N ALA A 54 5.91 -15.02 -3.15
CA ALA A 54 6.33 -16.15 -3.98
C ALA A 54 5.61 -16.23 -5.35
N ASP A 55 4.38 -15.71 -5.45
CA ASP A 55 3.50 -15.88 -6.61
C ASP A 55 2.74 -14.61 -7.02
N ARG A 56 2.86 -13.51 -6.26
CA ARG A 56 2.03 -12.30 -6.42
C ARG A 56 2.79 -11.03 -6.12
N LEU A 57 2.26 -9.94 -6.67
CA LEU A 57 2.54 -8.58 -6.23
C LEU A 57 1.34 -8.06 -5.43
N LEU A 58 1.59 -7.52 -4.24
CA LEU A 58 0.57 -6.87 -3.41
C LEU A 58 0.83 -5.37 -3.39
N LEU A 59 -0.15 -4.60 -3.85
CA LEU A 59 -0.16 -3.15 -3.71
C LEU A 59 -0.85 -2.83 -2.39
N VAL A 60 -0.08 -2.35 -1.42
CA VAL A 60 -0.55 -2.09 -0.06
C VAL A 60 -0.63 -0.58 0.15
N GLU A 61 -1.83 -0.12 0.51
CA GLU A 61 -2.07 1.22 1.02
C GLU A 61 -2.02 1.20 2.54
N LEU A 62 -1.27 2.11 3.15
CA LEU A 62 -1.15 2.25 4.58
C LEU A 62 -2.01 3.42 5.07
N LYS A 63 -2.74 3.19 6.16
CA LYS A 63 -3.41 4.24 6.93
C LYS A 63 -3.15 4.02 8.40
N GLU A 64 -2.75 5.08 9.10
CA GLU A 64 -2.54 5.06 10.55
C GLU A 64 -3.89 5.26 11.27
N TRP A 65 -4.79 4.29 11.11
CA TRP A 65 -6.11 4.30 11.74
C TRP A 65 -6.18 3.29 12.88
N ASN A 66 -6.98 3.61 13.90
CA ASN A 66 -7.21 2.76 15.06
C ASN A 66 -8.67 2.29 15.14
N GLY A 67 -8.91 1.31 16.01
CA GLY A 67 -10.26 0.77 16.24
C GLY A 67 -10.71 -0.18 15.14
N ASN A 68 -12.03 -0.29 14.98
CA ASN A 68 -12.63 -1.20 14.01
C ASN A 68 -12.76 -0.50 12.65
N ILE A 69 -12.17 -1.12 11.62
CA ILE A 69 -12.26 -0.65 10.24
C ILE A 69 -13.15 -1.60 9.45
N THR A 70 -14.24 -1.07 8.90
CA THR A 70 -15.17 -1.81 8.04
C THR A 70 -15.32 -1.13 6.68
N TYR A 71 -15.92 -1.85 5.74
CA TYR A 71 -16.23 -1.37 4.41
C TYR A 71 -17.73 -1.48 4.15
N GLU A 72 -18.34 -0.39 3.68
CA GLU A 72 -19.74 -0.36 3.28
C GLU A 72 -19.91 0.62 2.11
N GLY A 73 -20.56 0.18 1.03
CA GLY A 73 -20.94 1.05 -0.09
C GLY A 73 -19.79 1.84 -0.73
N GLY A 74 -18.61 1.23 -0.89
CA GLY A 74 -17.45 1.91 -1.49
C GLY A 74 -16.67 2.82 -0.52
N LYS A 75 -17.07 2.86 0.75
CA LYS A 75 -16.46 3.72 1.77
C LYS A 75 -15.81 2.88 2.85
N TRP A 76 -14.73 3.43 3.43
CA TRP A 76 -14.22 2.91 4.69
C TRP A 76 -14.90 3.60 5.85
N LEU A 77 -15.21 2.81 6.88
CA LEU A 77 -15.78 3.26 8.13
C LEU A 77 -14.77 2.98 9.23
N GLN A 78 -14.53 3.97 10.08
CA GLN A 78 -13.76 3.81 11.30
C GLN A 78 -14.71 3.97 12.48
N ASN A 79 -14.87 2.90 13.26
CA ASN A 79 -15.80 2.85 14.39
C ASN A 79 -17.22 3.30 13.97
N GLY A 80 -17.70 2.82 12.82
CA GLY A 80 -19.01 3.15 12.25
C GLY A 80 -19.13 4.53 11.60
N LYS A 81 -18.07 5.36 11.61
CA LYS A 81 -18.08 6.69 10.98
C LYS A 81 -17.38 6.67 9.61
N PRO A 82 -18.00 7.21 8.55
CA PRO A 82 -17.39 7.22 7.22
C PRO A 82 -16.12 8.08 7.21
N ARG A 83 -15.04 7.55 6.65
CA ARG A 83 -13.73 8.23 6.51
C ARG A 83 -13.37 8.58 5.07
N GLY A 84 -14.24 8.26 4.11
CA GLY A 84 -14.07 8.59 2.70
C GLY A 84 -14.23 7.38 1.80
N LYS A 85 -14.00 7.59 0.50
CA LYS A 85 -13.97 6.49 -0.47
C LYS A 85 -12.82 5.55 -0.14
N SER A 86 -13.07 4.25 -0.26
CA SER A 86 -12.04 3.24 -0.15
C SER A 86 -10.97 3.47 -1.23
N PRO A 87 -9.67 3.38 -0.89
CA PRO A 87 -8.60 3.44 -1.88
C PRO A 87 -8.60 2.23 -2.83
N TYR A 88 -9.42 1.20 -2.55
CA TYR A 88 -9.49 -0.03 -3.33
C TYR A 88 -9.66 0.22 -4.83
N GLN A 89 -10.57 1.12 -5.24
CA GLN A 89 -10.81 1.37 -6.66
C GLN A 89 -9.56 1.94 -7.36
N ILE A 90 -8.91 2.92 -6.73
CA ILE A 90 -7.69 3.54 -7.25
C ILE A 90 -6.54 2.53 -7.29
N LYS A 91 -6.34 1.75 -6.22
CA LYS A 91 -5.26 0.75 -6.18
C LYS A 91 -5.52 -0.42 -7.13
N ARG A 92 -6.77 -0.76 -7.41
CA ARG A 92 -7.14 -1.72 -8.46
C ARG A 92 -6.77 -1.19 -9.85
N GLU A 93 -7.04 0.08 -10.12
CA GLU A 93 -6.63 0.73 -11.37
C GLU A 93 -5.11 0.72 -11.52
N HIS A 94 -4.38 1.10 -10.47
CA HIS A 94 -2.92 1.05 -10.46
C HIS A 94 -2.39 -0.37 -10.74
N ALA A 95 -2.99 -1.41 -10.14
CA ALA A 95 -2.59 -2.79 -10.38
C ALA A 95 -2.80 -3.22 -11.85
N LEU A 96 -3.88 -2.76 -12.50
CA LEU A 96 -4.11 -3.01 -13.92
C LEU A 96 -3.08 -2.29 -14.78
N ARG A 97 -2.83 -1.01 -14.49
CA ARG A 97 -1.81 -0.22 -15.20
C ARG A 97 -0.41 -0.82 -15.08
N LEU A 98 -0.02 -1.28 -13.88
CA LEU A 98 1.26 -1.96 -13.68
C LEU A 98 1.39 -3.27 -14.45
N LYS A 99 0.28 -3.99 -14.69
CA LYS A 99 0.29 -5.24 -15.46
C LYS A 99 0.62 -4.98 -16.92
N ASP A 100 0.26 -3.81 -17.43
CA ASP A 100 0.40 -3.42 -18.83
C ASP A 100 1.69 -2.59 -19.09
N LEU A 101 2.59 -2.49 -18.10
CA LEU A 101 3.92 -1.86 -18.22
C LEU A 101 4.95 -2.74 -18.92
#